data_AF-A0A4Z1A4K6-F1
#
_entry.id   AF-A0A4Z1A4K6-F1
#
_cell.length_a   1.000
_cell.length_b   1.000
_cell.length_c   1.000
_cell.angle_alpha   90.00
_cell.angle_beta   90.00
_cell.angle_gamma   90.00
#
_symmetry.space_group_name_H-M   'P 1'
#
loop_
_entity.id
_entity.type
_entity.pdbx_description
1 polymer ?
#
loop_
_entity_poly.entity_id
_entity_poly.type
_entity_poly.pdbx_seq_one_letter_code
_entity_poly.pdbx_strand_id
1 'polypeptide(L)'
;VLFEDDVLKSHMTLPIQNEKVKNFVAPLMEKAALDRRFVLHLLASAGICVVPLSSFCCSRNGFRVTLLEEDDAKYEWIYKTLAENIKQYLAS
;
A
#
# COMPACT_ATOMS: atom_id res chain seq x y z
N VAL A 1 -9.39 1.62 -4.87
CA VAL A 1 -9.05 2.99 -4.42
C VAL A 1 -8.18 3.64 -5.49
N LEU A 2 -8.40 4.91 -5.77
CA LEU A 2 -7.67 5.69 -6.76
C LEU A 2 -7.15 6.96 -6.08
N PHE A 3 -5.87 7.27 -6.26
CA PHE A 3 -5.30 8.52 -5.79
C PHE A 3 -5.46 9.58 -6.88
N GLU A 4 -5.70 10.82 -6.47
CA GLU A 4 -5.60 11.94 -7.39
C GLU A 4 -4.16 12.09 -7.89
N ASP A 5 -4.03 12.73 -9.04
CA ASP A 5 -2.73 12.95 -9.66
C ASP A 5 -1.82 13.76 -8.72
N ASP A 6 -0.52 13.45 -8.75
CA ASP A 6 0.51 14.07 -7.91
C ASP A 6 0.36 13.89 -6.38
N VAL A 7 -0.64 13.17 -5.88
CA VAL A 7 -0.81 12.96 -4.43
C VAL A 7 0.28 12.04 -3.85
N LEU A 8 0.63 10.96 -4.55
CA LEU A 8 1.71 10.07 -4.09
C LEU A 8 3.08 10.68 -4.45
N LYS A 9 4.02 10.62 -3.52
CA LYS A 9 5.41 11.06 -3.72
C LYS A 9 6.40 9.93 -3.36
N SER A 10 7.61 10.01 -3.91
CA SER A 10 8.64 8.98 -3.73
C SER A 10 9.27 8.94 -2.33
N HIS A 11 9.21 10.05 -1.57
CA HIS A 11 9.75 10.14 -0.21
C HIS A 11 8.80 9.63 0.87
N MET A 12 7.51 9.46 0.55
CA MET A 12 6.51 8.95 1.50
C MET A 12 6.86 7.52 1.93
N THR A 13 6.60 7.21 3.21
CA THR A 13 6.94 5.93 3.83
C THR A 13 5.90 5.50 4.87
N LEU A 14 5.85 4.19 5.14
CA LEU A 14 5.18 3.62 6.32
C LEU A 14 6.22 2.91 7.20
N PRO A 15 6.04 2.90 8.53
CA PRO A 15 6.97 2.27 9.46
C PRO A 15 6.93 0.74 9.34
N ILE A 16 8.02 0.15 8.86
CA ILE A 16 8.18 -1.31 8.78
C ILE A 16 8.98 -1.78 10.00
N GLN A 17 8.31 -2.48 10.93
CA GLN A 17 8.93 -2.92 12.19
C GLN A 17 9.91 -4.09 12.00
N ASN A 18 9.65 -4.98 11.04
CA ASN A 18 10.47 -6.15 10.80
C ASN A 18 11.64 -5.82 9.86
N GLU A 19 12.85 -5.74 10.40
CA GLU A 19 14.06 -5.41 9.64
C GLU A 19 14.35 -6.39 8.48
N LYS A 20 14.02 -7.68 8.62
CA LYS A 20 14.18 -8.65 7.52
C LYS A 20 13.25 -8.30 6.35
N VAL A 21 12.00 -7.96 6.66
CA VAL A 21 11.01 -7.55 5.66
C VAL A 21 11.43 -6.23 5.02
N LYS A 22 11.85 -5.25 5.82
CA LYS A 22 12.32 -3.94 5.35
C LYS A 22 13.46 -4.09 4.34
N ASN A 23 14.49 -4.88 4.69
CA ASN A 23 15.63 -5.13 3.82
C ASN A 23 15.23 -5.88 2.53
N PHE A 24 14.24 -6.77 2.61
CA PHE A 24 13.74 -7.50 1.45
C PHE A 24 12.96 -6.60 0.48
N VAL A 25 12.10 -5.71 0.98
CA VAL A 25 11.24 -4.87 0.13
C VAL A 25 11.92 -3.60 -0.38
N ALA A 26 12.94 -3.08 0.31
CA ALA A 26 13.68 -1.89 -0.09
C ALA A 26 14.16 -1.90 -1.57
N PRO A 27 14.84 -2.95 -2.07
CA PRO A 27 15.26 -2.99 -3.48
C PRO A 27 14.08 -3.08 -4.46
N LEU A 28 12.93 -3.63 -4.04
CA LEU A 28 11.72 -3.70 -4.87
C LEU A 28 11.07 -2.31 -5.02
N MET A 29 11.25 -1.43 -4.04
CA MET A 29 10.66 -0.09 -3.98
C MET A 29 11.45 0.96 -4.77
N GLU A 30 12.75 0.79 -5.00
CA GLU A 30 13.59 1.78 -5.71
C GLU A 30 13.14 2.04 -7.15
N LYS A 31 12.68 0.99 -7.84
CA LYS A 31 12.28 1.04 -9.26
C LYS A 31 10.78 0.90 -9.48
N ALA A 32 10.01 0.90 -8.39
CA ALA A 32 8.57 0.73 -8.44
C ALA A 32 7.87 2.04 -8.86
N ALA A 33 6.76 1.90 -9.59
CA ALA A 33 5.77 2.97 -9.69
C ALA A 33 5.27 3.38 -8.29
N LEU A 34 4.79 4.61 -8.15
CA LEU A 34 4.41 5.18 -6.85
C LEU A 34 3.32 4.37 -6.14
N ASP A 35 2.32 3.90 -6.89
CA ASP A 35 1.28 3.04 -6.35
C ASP A 35 1.81 1.66 -5.92
N ARG A 36 2.70 1.04 -6.71
CA ARG A 36 3.35 -0.23 -6.35
C ARG A 36 4.21 -0.06 -5.10
N ARG A 37 4.89 1.07 -4.96
CA ARG A 37 5.67 1.41 -3.76
C ARG A 37 4.77 1.50 -2.52
N PHE A 38 3.63 2.19 -2.62
CA PHE A 38 2.63 2.23 -1.56
C PHE A 38 2.09 0.83 -1.19
N VAL A 39 1.76 0.00 -2.19
CA VAL A 39 1.29 -1.38 -1.95
C VAL A 39 2.35 -2.24 -1.24
N LEU A 40 3.63 -2.12 -1.61
CA LEU A 40 4.72 -2.82 -0.92
C LEU A 40 4.87 -2.36 0.53
N HIS A 41 4.64 -1.07 0.80
CA HIS A 41 4.61 -0.55 2.17
C HIS A 41 3.44 -1.13 2.98
N LEU A 42 2.23 -1.20 2.41
CA LEU A 42 1.08 -1.83 3.08
C LEU A 42 1.35 -3.29 3.44
N LEU A 43 1.94 -4.05 2.50
CA LEU A 43 2.29 -5.44 2.75
C LEU A 43 3.34 -5.56 3.86
N ALA A 44 4.40 -4.75 3.80
CA ALA A 44 5.51 -4.82 4.74
C ALA A 44 5.18 -4.28 6.15
N SER A 45 4.33 -3.24 6.23
CA SER A 45 3.98 -2.54 7.46
C SER A 45 2.77 -3.17 8.16
N ALA A 46 1.73 -3.51 7.41
CA ALA A 46 0.44 -3.94 7.94
C ALA A 46 0.08 -5.38 7.59
N GLY A 47 0.86 -6.06 6.73
CA GLY A 47 0.55 -7.42 6.28
C GLY A 47 -0.63 -7.50 5.30
N ILE A 48 -1.06 -6.37 4.72
CA ILE A 48 -2.21 -6.32 3.82
C ILE A 48 -1.72 -6.36 2.36
N CYS A 49 -2.11 -7.41 1.64
CA CYS A 49 -1.78 -7.59 0.23
C CYS A 49 -2.89 -7.01 -0.66
N VAL A 50 -2.54 -6.04 -1.48
CA VAL A 50 -3.42 -5.43 -2.49
C VAL A 50 -2.68 -5.38 -3.82
N VAL A 51 -3.38 -5.09 -4.92
CA VAL A 51 -2.78 -5.06 -6.26
C VAL A 51 -2.75 -3.63 -6.81
N PRO A 52 -1.60 -3.08 -7.21
CA PRO A 52 -1.52 -1.72 -7.75
C PRO A 52 -2.26 -1.61 -9.09
N LEU A 53 -2.72 -0.41 -9.45
CA LEU A 53 -3.37 -0.19 -10.75
C LEU A 53 -2.36 -0.12 -11.90
N SER A 54 -1.14 0.32 -11.64
CA SER A 54 -0.05 0.37 -12.63
C SER A 54 0.31 -1.00 -13.22
N SER A 55 -0.04 -2.11 -12.56
CA SER A 55 0.12 -3.45 -13.15
C SER A 55 -0.94 -3.80 -14.21
N PHE A 56 -1.94 -2.95 -14.44
CA PHE A 56 -3.04 -3.20 -15.39
C PHE A 56 -3.03 -2.23 -16.58
N CYS A 57 -1.85 -1.83 -17.07
CA CYS A 57 -1.70 -0.86 -18.17
C CYS A 57 -2.43 0.48 -17.90
N CYS A 58 -2.56 0.87 -16.63
CA CYS A 58 -3.18 2.12 -16.21
C CYS A 58 -2.11 3.13 -15.80
N SER A 59 -2.23 4.37 -16.26
CA SER A 59 -1.33 5.47 -15.87
C SER A 59 -1.66 6.08 -14.51
N ARG A 60 -2.84 5.79 -13.96
CA ARG A 60 -3.30 6.37 -12.69
C ARG A 60 -2.80 5.56 -11.50
N ASN A 61 -2.43 6.27 -10.43
CA ASN A 61 -1.98 5.67 -9.20
C ASN A 61 -3.16 5.16 -8.36
N GLY A 62 -3.10 3.90 -7.93
CA GLY A 62 -4.12 3.34 -7.04
C GLY A 62 -3.93 1.86 -6.80
N PHE A 63 -4.93 1.23 -6.21
CA PHE A 63 -4.92 -0.21 -5.98
C PHE A 63 -6.32 -0.81 -5.93
N ARG A 64 -6.40 -2.11 -6.17
CA ARG A 64 -7.60 -2.94 -6.00
C ARG A 64 -7.49 -3.75 -4.71
N VAL A 65 -8.63 -3.90 -4.04
CA VAL A 65 -8.82 -4.71 -2.83
C VAL A 65 -10.07 -5.57 -3.01
N THR A 66 -10.14 -6.71 -2.33
CA THR A 66 -11.26 -7.65 -2.37
C THR A 66 -12.20 -7.45 -1.19
N LEU A 67 -13.50 -7.63 -1.41
CA LEU A 67 -14.55 -7.61 -0.38
C LEU A 67 -14.94 -9.04 0.07
N LEU A 68 -14.05 -10.01 -0.13
CA LEU A 68 -14.35 -11.45 0.03
C LEU A 68 -14.04 -12.00 1.44
N GLU A 69 -13.62 -11.14 2.37
CA GLU A 69 -13.40 -11.56 3.75
C GLU A 69 -14.75 -11.74 4.45
N GLU A 70 -15.02 -12.95 4.94
CA GLU A 70 -16.30 -13.32 5.56
C GLU A 70 -16.32 -13.11 7.08
N ASP A 71 -15.14 -13.09 7.72
CA ASP A 71 -15.03 -12.74 9.13
C ASP A 71 -15.18 -11.23 9.29
N ASP A 72 -16.30 -10.79 9.87
CA ASP A 72 -16.63 -9.37 10.05
C ASP A 72 -15.55 -8.60 10.83
N ALA A 73 -14.95 -9.21 11.85
CA ALA A 73 -13.92 -8.54 12.66
C ALA A 73 -12.64 -8.34 11.85
N LYS A 74 -12.26 -9.33 11.04
CA LYS A 74 -11.12 -9.24 10.14
C LYS A 74 -11.39 -8.30 8.96
N TYR A 75 -12.59 -8.33 8.40
CA TYR A 75 -13.05 -7.39 7.38
C TYR A 75 -12.91 -5.95 7.90
N GLU A 76 -13.47 -5.67 9.07
CA GLU A 76 -13.41 -4.35 9.70
C GLU A 76 -11.96 -3.93 9.98
N TRP A 77 -11.13 -4.85 10.49
CA TRP A 77 -9.71 -4.60 10.71
C TRP A 77 -8.97 -4.25 9.41
N ILE A 78 -9.19 -5.00 8.31
CA ILE A 78 -8.55 -4.74 7.01
C ILE A 78 -8.87 -3.32 6.55
N TYR A 79 -10.15 -2.93 6.53
CA TYR A 79 -10.56 -1.64 5.97
C TYR A 79 -10.21 -0.44 6.85
N LYS A 80 -10.27 -0.59 8.19
CA LYS A 80 -9.78 0.43 9.12
C LYS A 80 -8.27 0.63 8.98
N THR A 81 -7.51 -0.47 8.99
CA THR A 81 -6.05 -0.44 8.84
C THR A 81 -5.65 0.16 7.50
N LEU A 82 -6.35 -0.17 6.41
CA LEU A 82 -6.13 0.46 5.10
C LEU A 82 -6.36 1.97 5.15
N ALA A 83 -7.48 2.42 5.71
CA ALA A 83 -7.80 3.85 5.78
C ALA A 83 -6.77 4.64 6.62
N GLU A 84 -6.32 4.06 7.74
CA GLU A 84 -5.30 4.65 8.61
C GLU A 84 -3.93 4.73 7.92
N ASN A 85 -3.49 3.63 7.28
CA ASN A 85 -2.21 3.58 6.58
C ASN A 85 -2.18 4.50 5.36
N ILE A 86 -3.30 4.68 4.64
CA ILE A 86 -3.40 5.68 3.57
C ILE A 86 -3.14 7.07 4.14
N LYS A 87 -3.84 7.46 5.21
CA LYS A 87 -3.67 8.79 5.84
C LYS A 87 -2.24 9.00 6.34
N GLN A 88 -1.66 7.98 6.98
CA GLN A 88 -0.31 8.04 7.52
C GLN A 88 0.75 8.17 6.41
N TYR A 89 0.63 7.39 5.33
CA TYR A 89 1.57 7.46 4.20
C TYR A 89 1.51 8.83 3.52
N LEU A 90 0.31 9.39 3.34
CA LEU A 90 0.13 10.72 2.73
C LEU A 90 0.66 11.87 3.61
N ALA A 91 0.78 11.66 4.92
CA ALA A 91 1.28 12.65 5.87
C ALA A 91 2.79 12.50 6.19
N SER A 92 3.48 11.54 5.54
CA SER A 92 4.90 11.22 5.77
C SER A 92 5.86 11.96 4.87
#